data_AF-A0A7S3LYL8-F1
#
_entry.id   AF-A0A7S3LYL8-F1
#
_cell.length_a   1.000
_cell.length_b   1.000
_cell.length_c   1.000
_cell.angle_alpha   90.00
_cell.angle_beta   90.00
_cell.angle_gamma   90.00
#
_symmetry.space_group_name_H-M   'P 1'
#
loop_
_entity.id
_entity.type
_entity.pdbx_description
1 polymer ?
#
loop_
_entity_poly.entity_id
_entity_poly.type
_entity_poly.pdbx_seq_one_letter_code
_entity_poly.pdbx_strand_id
1 'polypeptide(L)'
;EKAADQKATQKILDFSEQDLVNLRRSIYLVIMSSLHFEECVHKILKLNISEGQEKEVCTMLIDCCAMDKMFNRFFALQAERLSRLQPVYQEHFAAMFDQQFNTVHRLETNKLRNIGKFFSHLLYTDAIPWTILSQVKITEETTTSSSRIFIKVIFQELCEQWGIKKLAARLADPDMQEAVGGFFPRDHPKNMRFAINFFTAIGLGVLTEDLRKQLEHAQVIQKTKAIEEQTTGDSSDSDSDSSSSSSSSSSSS
;
A
#
# COMPACT_ATOMS: atom_id res chain seq x y z
N GLU A 1 -3.66 -58.34 42.21
CA GLU A 1 -2.74 -57.32 41.66
C GLU A 1 -3.01 -57.21 40.16
N LYS A 2 -3.72 -56.16 39.73
CA LYS A 2 -4.03 -55.91 38.31
C LYS A 2 -3.10 -54.80 37.84
N ALA A 3 -2.09 -55.14 37.04
CA ALA A 3 -1.23 -54.18 36.38
C ALA A 3 -2.02 -53.50 35.25
N ALA A 4 -2.26 -52.20 35.38
CA ALA A 4 -2.88 -51.37 34.37
C ALA A 4 -1.84 -51.03 33.28
N ASP A 5 -2.12 -51.49 32.07
CA ASP A 5 -1.32 -51.27 30.88
C ASP A 5 -1.48 -49.81 30.42
N GLN A 6 -0.53 -48.94 30.79
CA GLN A 6 -0.48 -47.55 30.32
C GLN A 6 0.06 -47.54 28.88
N LYS A 7 -0.83 -47.58 27.89
CA LYS A 7 -0.50 -47.24 26.50
C LYS A 7 -0.06 -45.77 26.44
N ALA A 8 1.25 -45.55 26.44
CA ALA A 8 1.84 -44.25 26.15
C ALA A 8 1.46 -43.85 24.71
N THR A 9 0.58 -42.87 24.58
CA THR A 9 0.26 -42.20 23.31
C THR A 9 1.52 -41.50 22.82
N GLN A 10 2.29 -42.14 21.95
CA GLN A 10 3.35 -41.47 21.20
C GLN A 10 2.70 -40.35 20.38
N LYS A 11 2.98 -39.08 20.72
CA LYS A 11 2.59 -37.93 19.90
C LYS A 11 3.39 -37.98 18.60
N ILE A 12 2.77 -38.52 17.55
CA ILE A 12 3.30 -38.46 16.20
C ILE A 12 3.23 -36.99 15.77
N LEU A 13 4.39 -36.35 15.65
CA LEU A 13 4.50 -35.00 15.11
C LEU A 13 4.44 -35.11 13.58
N ASP A 14 3.33 -34.65 13.01
CA ASP A 14 3.14 -34.63 11.57
C ASP A 14 3.90 -33.45 10.94
N PHE A 15 4.89 -33.77 10.10
CA PHE A 15 5.67 -32.80 9.33
C PHE A 15 5.19 -32.66 7.89
N SER A 16 4.12 -33.37 7.48
CA SER A 16 3.71 -33.48 6.08
C SER A 16 2.75 -32.38 5.60
N GLU A 17 2.29 -31.49 6.49
CA GLU A 17 1.29 -30.44 6.21
C GLU A 17 0.03 -30.96 5.45
N GLN A 18 -0.23 -32.27 5.50
CA GLN A 18 -1.20 -32.94 4.63
C GLN A 18 -2.63 -32.44 4.87
N ASP A 19 -2.97 -32.13 6.12
CA ASP A 19 -4.26 -31.58 6.50
C ASP A 19 -4.50 -30.19 5.90
N LEU A 20 -3.47 -29.33 5.85
CA LEU A 20 -3.56 -28.01 5.21
C LEU A 20 -3.74 -28.14 3.71
N VAL A 21 -3.03 -29.06 3.07
CA VAL A 21 -3.18 -29.32 1.63
C VAL A 21 -4.59 -29.84 1.31
N ASN A 22 -5.13 -30.74 2.15
CA ASN A 22 -6.48 -31.26 2.01
C ASN A 22 -7.54 -30.17 2.20
N LEU A 23 -7.33 -29.26 3.16
CA LEU A 23 -8.20 -28.10 3.39
C LEU A 23 -8.20 -27.17 2.17
N ARG A 24 -7.02 -26.77 1.67
CA ARG A 24 -6.89 -25.91 0.49
C ARG A 24 -7.58 -26.51 -0.73
N ARG A 25 -7.40 -27.82 -0.95
CA ARG A 25 -8.09 -28.55 -2.02
C ARG A 25 -9.61 -28.51 -1.85
N SER A 26 -10.12 -28.71 -0.64
CA SER A 26 -11.56 -28.68 -0.35
C SER A 26 -12.15 -27.29 -0.61
N ILE A 27 -11.47 -26.23 -0.17
CA ILE A 27 -11.87 -24.83 -0.41
C ILE A 27 -11.88 -24.55 -1.92
N TYR A 28 -10.81 -24.92 -2.63
CA TYR A 28 -10.72 -24.74 -4.08
C TYR A 28 -11.88 -25.42 -4.83
N LEU A 29 -12.18 -26.67 -4.48
CA LEU A 29 -13.29 -27.41 -5.10
C LEU A 29 -14.64 -26.75 -4.83
N VAL A 30 -14.86 -26.21 -3.63
CA VAL A 30 -16.09 -25.46 -3.32
C VAL A 30 -16.19 -24.18 -4.15
N ILE A 31 -15.10 -23.42 -4.29
CA ILE A 31 -15.06 -22.19 -5.10
C ILE A 31 -15.36 -22.50 -6.57
N MET A 32 -14.70 -23.52 -7.14
CA MET A 32 -14.81 -23.86 -8.56
C MET A 32 -16.12 -24.58 -8.93
N SER A 33 -16.75 -25.29 -7.99
CA SER A 33 -18.02 -25.97 -8.21
C SER A 33 -19.25 -25.08 -8.01
N SER A 34 -19.08 -23.86 -7.50
CA SER A 34 -20.18 -22.95 -7.21
C SER A 34 -20.42 -21.98 -8.36
N LEU A 35 -21.69 -21.83 -8.77
CA LEU A 35 -22.05 -20.93 -9.87
C LEU A 35 -22.28 -19.50 -9.36
N HIS A 36 -22.86 -19.37 -8.16
CA HIS A 36 -23.19 -18.08 -7.55
C HIS A 36 -22.36 -17.81 -6.30
N PHE A 37 -22.00 -16.54 -6.07
CA PHE A 37 -21.11 -16.20 -4.96
C PHE A 37 -21.75 -16.50 -3.60
N GLU A 38 -23.07 -16.29 -3.46
CA GLU A 38 -23.82 -16.59 -2.23
C GLU A 38 -23.82 -18.09 -1.90
N GLU A 39 -23.99 -18.93 -2.93
CA GLU A 39 -23.93 -20.38 -2.80
C GLU A 39 -22.54 -20.81 -2.32
N CYS A 40 -21.50 -20.24 -2.91
CA CYS A 40 -20.12 -20.53 -2.52
C CYS A 40 -19.87 -20.15 -1.05
N VAL A 41 -20.23 -18.94 -0.65
CA VAL A 41 -20.05 -18.47 0.74
C VAL A 41 -20.81 -19.37 1.71
N HIS A 42 -22.04 -19.76 1.37
CA HIS A 42 -22.82 -20.67 2.20
C HIS A 42 -22.17 -22.06 2.32
N LYS A 43 -21.59 -22.60 1.23
CA LYS A 43 -20.83 -23.86 1.27
C LYS A 43 -19.54 -23.73 2.08
N ILE A 44 -18.81 -22.62 1.95
CA ILE A 44 -17.60 -22.33 2.73
C ILE A 44 -17.92 -22.32 4.23
N LEU A 45 -18.99 -21.65 4.64
CA LEU A 45 -19.41 -21.60 6.04
C LEU A 45 -19.86 -22.97 6.58
N LYS A 46 -20.33 -23.87 5.71
CA LYS A 46 -20.69 -25.25 6.08
C LYS A 46 -19.50 -26.21 6.17
N LEU A 47 -18.31 -25.83 5.70
CA LEU A 47 -17.12 -26.68 5.78
C LEU A 47 -16.59 -26.85 7.22
N ASN A 48 -17.16 -26.15 8.22
CA ASN A 48 -16.74 -26.18 9.63
C ASN A 48 -15.22 -26.06 9.76
N ILE A 49 -14.67 -24.99 9.19
CA ILE A 49 -13.25 -24.68 9.23
C ILE A 49 -12.83 -24.49 10.69
N SER A 50 -11.70 -25.09 11.08
CA SER A 50 -11.19 -24.98 12.44
C SER A 50 -10.78 -23.53 12.73
N GLU A 51 -10.98 -23.08 13.97
CA GLU A 51 -10.53 -21.76 14.41
C GLU A 51 -9.03 -21.57 14.12
N GLY A 52 -8.68 -20.49 13.43
CA GLY A 52 -7.33 -20.15 12.98
C GLY A 52 -7.02 -20.54 11.52
N GLN A 53 -7.85 -21.38 10.88
CA GLN A 53 -7.68 -21.76 9.47
C GLN A 53 -8.49 -20.89 8.50
N GLU A 54 -9.25 -19.91 8.98
CA GLU A 54 -10.02 -18.95 8.16
C GLU A 54 -9.11 -18.15 7.22
N LYS A 55 -7.86 -17.91 7.63
CA LYS A 55 -6.83 -17.29 6.79
C LYS A 55 -6.60 -18.07 5.49
N GLU A 56 -6.71 -19.39 5.52
CA GLU A 56 -6.52 -20.23 4.32
C GLU A 56 -7.66 -20.02 3.31
N VAL A 57 -8.88 -19.71 3.76
CA VAL A 57 -9.98 -19.33 2.87
C VAL A 57 -9.67 -18.01 2.16
N CYS A 58 -9.25 -16.99 2.92
CA CYS A 58 -8.87 -15.70 2.35
C CYS A 58 -7.73 -15.85 1.34
N THR A 59 -6.71 -16.66 1.69
CA THR A 59 -5.55 -16.93 0.83
C THR A 59 -5.98 -17.62 -0.45
N MET A 60 -6.77 -18.70 -0.35
CA MET A 60 -7.26 -19.43 -1.52
C MET A 60 -8.13 -18.56 -2.44
N LEU A 61 -8.97 -17.68 -1.90
CA LEU A 61 -9.78 -16.76 -2.71
C LEU A 61 -8.91 -15.78 -3.51
N ILE A 62 -7.89 -15.20 -2.87
CA ILE A 62 -6.95 -14.28 -3.52
C ILE A 62 -6.13 -15.01 -4.57
N ASP A 63 -5.61 -16.20 -4.27
CA ASP A 63 -4.78 -16.97 -5.18
C ASP A 63 -5.56 -17.45 -6.40
N CYS A 64 -6.81 -17.91 -6.22
CA CYS A 64 -7.70 -18.24 -7.34
C CYS A 64 -7.95 -17.00 -8.22
N CYS A 65 -8.25 -15.84 -7.61
CA CYS A 65 -8.44 -14.60 -8.35
C CYS A 65 -7.18 -14.16 -9.11
N ALA A 66 -6.00 -14.37 -8.51
CA ALA A 66 -4.72 -14.02 -9.12
C ALA A 66 -4.37 -14.92 -10.31
N MET A 67 -4.75 -16.20 -10.28
CA MET A 67 -4.47 -17.16 -11.34
C MET A 67 -5.35 -17.01 -12.59
N ASP A 68 -6.55 -16.43 -12.45
CA ASP A 68 -7.45 -16.23 -13.57
C ASP A 68 -6.88 -15.31 -14.65
N LYS A 69 -7.21 -15.58 -15.91
CA LYS A 69 -6.72 -14.76 -17.04
C LYS A 69 -7.24 -13.31 -17.00
N MET A 70 -8.45 -13.12 -16.49
CA MET A 70 -9.10 -11.82 -16.35
C MET A 70 -9.76 -11.74 -14.99
N PHE A 71 -9.80 -10.54 -14.42
CA PHE A 71 -10.47 -10.31 -13.13
C PHE A 71 -11.94 -10.74 -13.20
N ASN A 72 -12.29 -11.70 -12.36
CA ASN A 72 -13.66 -12.13 -12.16
C ASN A 72 -14.18 -11.58 -10.83
N ARG A 73 -15.21 -10.71 -10.91
CA ARG A 73 -15.87 -10.11 -9.75
C ARG A 73 -16.47 -11.16 -8.79
N PHE A 74 -16.72 -12.38 -9.27
CA PHE A 74 -17.16 -13.51 -8.45
C PHE A 74 -16.32 -13.71 -7.18
N PHE A 75 -14.99 -13.60 -7.25
CA PHE A 75 -14.12 -13.76 -6.06
C PHE A 75 -14.26 -12.61 -5.07
N ALA A 76 -14.31 -11.38 -5.59
CA ALA A 76 -14.42 -10.19 -4.75
C ALA A 76 -15.77 -10.12 -4.02
N LEU A 77 -16.85 -10.56 -4.65
CA LEU A 77 -18.17 -10.65 -4.01
C LEU A 77 -18.22 -11.68 -2.88
N GLN A 78 -17.50 -12.81 -3.02
CA GLN A 78 -17.38 -13.78 -1.93
C GLN A 78 -16.63 -13.17 -0.74
N ALA A 79 -15.51 -12.50 -1.01
CA ALA A 79 -14.72 -11.84 0.02
C ALA A 79 -15.48 -10.70 0.71
N GLU A 80 -16.23 -9.90 -0.04
CA GLU A 80 -17.12 -8.87 0.49
C GLU A 80 -18.15 -9.48 1.45
N ARG A 81 -18.83 -10.54 1.01
CA ARG A 81 -19.86 -11.19 1.81
C ARG A 81 -19.28 -11.85 3.07
N LEU A 82 -18.14 -12.54 2.96
CA LEU A 82 -17.44 -13.14 4.11
C LEU A 82 -17.03 -12.09 5.13
N SER A 83 -16.44 -10.98 4.67
CA SER A 83 -16.00 -9.87 5.53
C SER A 83 -17.17 -9.22 6.28
N ARG A 84 -18.36 -9.16 5.68
CA ARG A 84 -19.57 -8.63 6.30
C ARG A 84 -20.24 -9.61 7.26
N LEU A 85 -20.04 -10.91 7.09
CA LEU A 85 -20.67 -11.93 7.93
C LEU A 85 -19.87 -12.18 9.21
N GLN A 86 -18.54 -12.24 9.12
CA GLN A 86 -17.68 -12.43 10.29
C GLN A 86 -16.48 -11.47 10.24
N PRO A 87 -16.22 -10.70 11.32
CA PRO A 87 -15.13 -9.72 11.36
C PRO A 87 -13.74 -10.37 11.24
N VAL A 88 -13.61 -11.65 11.62
CA VAL A 88 -12.36 -12.42 11.48
C VAL A 88 -11.87 -12.45 10.02
N TYR A 89 -12.78 -12.61 9.05
CA TYR A 89 -12.39 -12.57 7.63
C TYR A 89 -11.96 -11.17 7.18
N GLN A 90 -12.58 -10.11 7.71
CA GLN A 90 -12.18 -8.74 7.40
C GLN A 90 -10.74 -8.48 7.85
N GLU A 91 -10.38 -8.89 9.08
CA GLU A 91 -9.02 -8.77 9.61
C GLU A 91 -8.02 -9.59 8.79
N HIS A 92 -8.38 -10.81 8.40
CA HIS A 92 -7.52 -11.64 7.56
C HIS A 92 -7.32 -11.06 6.16
N PHE A 93 -8.37 -10.55 5.50
CA PHE A 93 -8.17 -9.90 4.20
C PHE A 93 -7.35 -8.61 4.31
N ALA A 94 -7.52 -7.84 5.39
CA ALA A 94 -6.67 -6.68 5.67
C ALA A 94 -5.19 -7.09 5.82
N ALA A 95 -4.90 -8.10 6.63
CA ALA A 95 -3.54 -8.63 6.79
C ALA A 95 -2.98 -9.21 5.47
N MET A 96 -3.82 -9.84 4.65
CA MET A 96 -3.40 -10.37 3.35
C MET A 96 -3.03 -9.24 2.37
N PHE A 97 -3.64 -8.06 2.45
CA PHE A 97 -3.24 -6.91 1.65
C PHE A 97 -1.76 -6.56 1.90
N ASP A 98 -1.36 -6.47 3.16
CA ASP A 98 0.01 -6.16 3.55
C ASP A 98 0.99 -7.22 3.04
N GLN A 99 0.64 -8.51 3.15
CA GLN A 99 1.47 -9.61 2.64
C GLN A 99 1.62 -9.56 1.12
N GLN A 100 0.54 -9.25 0.40
CA GLN A 100 0.54 -9.13 -1.06
C GLN A 100 1.31 -7.89 -1.54
N PHE A 101 1.19 -6.77 -0.83
CA PHE A 101 1.91 -5.54 -1.18
C PHE A 101 3.42 -5.71 -0.97
N ASN A 102 3.85 -6.35 0.13
CA ASN A 102 5.27 -6.62 0.39
C ASN A 102 5.90 -7.57 -0.65
N THR A 103 5.11 -8.48 -1.24
CA THR A 103 5.56 -9.47 -2.22
C THR A 103 5.22 -9.11 -3.67
N VAL A 104 4.66 -7.92 -3.91
CA VAL A 104 4.16 -7.42 -5.20
C VAL A 104 5.20 -7.46 -6.33
N HIS A 105 6.48 -7.28 -5.98
CA HIS A 105 7.60 -7.32 -6.93
C HIS A 105 7.84 -8.71 -7.55
N ARG A 106 7.34 -9.78 -6.93
CA ARG A 106 7.45 -11.17 -7.41
C ARG A 106 6.30 -11.58 -8.32
N LEU A 107 5.24 -10.76 -8.39
CA LEU A 107 4.02 -11.07 -9.11
C LEU A 107 4.09 -10.53 -10.54
N GLU A 108 3.59 -11.33 -11.47
CA GLU A 108 3.44 -10.95 -12.88
C GLU A 108 2.32 -9.91 -13.06
N THR A 109 2.39 -9.12 -14.12
CA THR A 109 1.47 -8.01 -14.41
C THR A 109 -0.02 -8.39 -14.38
N ASN A 110 -0.37 -9.60 -14.83
CA ASN A 110 -1.77 -10.05 -14.82
C ASN A 110 -2.26 -10.31 -13.39
N LYS A 111 -1.43 -10.96 -12.56
CA LYS A 111 -1.73 -11.20 -11.14
C LYS A 111 -1.89 -9.87 -10.39
N LEU A 112 -1.00 -8.92 -10.64
CA LEU A 112 -1.08 -7.55 -10.09
C LEU A 112 -2.41 -6.89 -10.42
N ARG A 113 -2.86 -7.03 -11.68
CA ARG A 113 -4.12 -6.45 -12.12
C ARG A 113 -5.32 -7.08 -11.42
N ASN A 114 -5.38 -8.41 -11.33
CA ASN A 114 -6.51 -9.09 -10.72
C ASN A 114 -6.58 -8.82 -9.22
N ILE A 115 -5.44 -8.95 -8.51
CA ILE A 115 -5.37 -8.69 -7.06
C ILE A 115 -5.67 -7.21 -6.78
N GLY A 116 -5.17 -6.28 -7.61
CA GLY A 116 -5.47 -4.86 -7.48
C GLY A 116 -6.98 -4.58 -7.60
N LYS A 117 -7.65 -5.15 -8.60
CA LYS A 117 -9.12 -5.03 -8.76
C LYS A 117 -9.88 -5.70 -7.61
N PHE A 118 -9.40 -6.84 -7.11
CA PHE A 118 -9.97 -7.54 -5.97
C PHE A 118 -10.00 -6.66 -4.71
N PHE A 119 -8.85 -6.08 -4.31
CA PHE A 119 -8.80 -5.20 -3.15
C PHE A 119 -9.52 -3.87 -3.37
N SER A 120 -9.53 -3.35 -4.60
CA SER A 120 -10.33 -2.17 -4.94
C SER A 120 -11.81 -2.40 -4.69
N HIS A 121 -12.32 -3.59 -5.05
CA HIS A 121 -13.70 -3.98 -4.76
C HIS A 121 -14.00 -3.94 -3.26
N LEU A 122 -13.12 -4.49 -2.44
CA LEU A 122 -13.30 -4.52 -0.99
C LEU A 122 -13.22 -3.11 -0.37
N LEU A 123 -12.39 -2.23 -0.92
CA LEU A 123 -12.28 -0.84 -0.48
C LEU A 123 -13.51 0.01 -0.84
N TYR A 124 -14.02 -0.09 -2.08
CA TYR A 124 -15.15 0.75 -2.50
C TYR A 124 -16.50 0.28 -1.94
N THR A 125 -16.58 -0.99 -1.51
CA THR A 125 -17.76 -1.56 -0.83
C THR A 125 -17.69 -1.43 0.69
N ASP A 126 -16.65 -0.77 1.22
CA ASP A 126 -16.32 -0.65 2.64
C ASP A 126 -16.33 -2.01 3.37
N ALA A 127 -15.91 -3.08 2.69
CA ALA A 127 -15.79 -4.42 3.27
C ALA A 127 -14.53 -4.57 4.12
N ILE A 128 -13.49 -3.77 3.85
CA ILE A 128 -12.23 -3.72 4.58
C ILE A 128 -11.91 -2.26 4.92
N PRO A 129 -11.33 -1.97 6.09
CA PRO A 129 -10.92 -0.62 6.44
C PRO A 129 -9.84 -0.08 5.49
N TRP A 130 -9.90 1.22 5.21
CA TRP A 130 -8.92 1.92 4.38
C TRP A 130 -7.54 2.03 5.03
N THR A 131 -7.42 1.73 6.32
CA THR A 131 -6.17 1.72 7.10
C THR A 131 -5.10 0.81 6.51
N ILE A 132 -5.49 -0.21 5.72
CA ILE A 132 -4.56 -1.08 4.98
C ILE A 132 -3.63 -0.30 4.04
N LEU A 133 -4.05 0.88 3.59
CA LEU A 133 -3.28 1.70 2.68
C LEU A 133 -2.14 2.48 3.36
N SER A 134 -2.13 2.55 4.70
CA SER A 134 -1.13 3.31 5.48
C SER A 134 0.31 2.84 5.25
N GLN A 135 0.51 1.57 4.92
CA GLN A 135 1.83 1.00 4.65
C GLN A 135 2.38 1.38 3.27
N VAL A 136 1.52 1.87 2.37
CA VAL A 136 1.89 2.16 1.00
C VAL A 136 2.50 3.56 0.91
N LYS A 137 3.81 3.62 0.63
CA LYS A 137 4.54 4.88 0.43
C LYS A 137 4.99 5.04 -1.01
N ILE A 138 4.58 6.14 -1.64
CA ILE A 138 5.00 6.51 -2.98
C ILE A 138 6.23 7.43 -2.89
N THR A 139 7.41 6.82 -3.01
CA THR A 139 8.69 7.55 -3.20
C THR A 139 9.49 6.97 -4.36
N GLU A 140 10.44 7.74 -4.89
CA GLU A 140 11.29 7.28 -5.99
C GLU A 140 12.13 6.04 -5.59
N GLU A 141 12.63 6.02 -4.34
CA GLU A 141 13.54 4.99 -3.83
C GLU A 141 12.82 3.72 -3.38
N THR A 142 11.65 3.83 -2.77
CA THR A 142 10.93 2.68 -2.19
C THR A 142 9.96 2.00 -3.18
N THR A 143 9.57 2.68 -4.26
CA THR A 143 8.48 2.20 -5.13
C THR A 143 9.00 1.53 -6.40
N THR A 144 8.91 0.20 -6.43
CA THR A 144 9.23 -0.63 -7.61
C THR A 144 8.21 -0.47 -8.74
N SER A 145 8.57 -0.85 -9.97
CA SER A 145 7.66 -0.83 -11.13
C SER A 145 6.39 -1.66 -10.89
N SER A 146 6.49 -2.82 -10.24
CA SER A 146 5.33 -3.66 -9.89
C SER A 146 4.41 -2.96 -8.89
N SER A 147 4.97 -2.31 -7.87
CA SER A 147 4.19 -1.52 -6.89
C SER A 147 3.43 -0.38 -7.58
N ARG A 148 4.07 0.30 -8.55
CA ARG A 148 3.44 1.36 -9.36
C ARG A 148 2.26 0.83 -10.17
N ILE A 149 2.41 -0.34 -10.80
CA ILE A 149 1.32 -0.99 -11.55
C ILE A 149 0.18 -1.37 -10.60
N PHE A 150 0.49 -1.92 -9.44
CA PHE A 150 -0.50 -2.33 -8.45
C PHE A 150 -1.32 -1.13 -7.94
N ILE A 151 -0.65 -0.07 -7.50
CA ILE A 151 -1.29 1.16 -7.04
C ILE A 151 -2.11 1.80 -8.18
N LYS A 152 -1.57 1.83 -9.40
CA LYS A 152 -2.30 2.31 -10.58
C LYS A 152 -3.61 1.58 -10.77
N VAL A 153 -3.59 0.25 -10.74
CA VAL A 153 -4.80 -0.57 -10.92
C VAL A 153 -5.81 -0.26 -9.82
N ILE A 154 -5.35 -0.11 -8.57
CA ILE A 154 -6.24 0.18 -7.45
C ILE A 154 -6.98 1.50 -7.66
N PHE A 155 -6.26 2.59 -7.88
CA PHE A 155 -6.88 3.89 -8.02
C PHE A 155 -7.71 4.04 -9.30
N GLN A 156 -7.33 3.37 -10.39
CA GLN A 156 -8.15 3.35 -11.61
C GLN A 156 -9.48 2.64 -11.39
N GLU A 157 -9.48 1.48 -10.74
CA GLU A 157 -10.71 0.74 -10.44
C GLU A 157 -11.59 1.51 -9.44
N LEU A 158 -11.01 2.10 -8.38
CA LEU A 158 -11.75 2.95 -7.45
C LEU A 158 -12.41 4.15 -8.15
N CYS A 159 -11.69 4.80 -9.07
CA CYS A 159 -12.22 5.91 -9.84
C CYS A 159 -13.31 5.46 -10.83
N GLU A 160 -13.22 4.27 -11.40
CA GLU A 160 -14.24 3.72 -12.29
C GLU A 160 -15.56 3.46 -11.56
N GLN A 161 -15.50 3.00 -10.30
CA GLN A 161 -16.67 2.61 -9.52
C GLN A 161 -17.34 3.78 -8.77
N TRP A 162 -16.56 4.68 -8.19
CA TRP A 162 -17.08 5.83 -7.43
C TRP A 162 -17.11 7.14 -8.21
N GLY A 163 -16.33 7.23 -9.30
CA GLY A 163 -16.04 8.49 -9.96
C GLY A 163 -15.02 9.34 -9.20
N ILE A 164 -14.37 10.26 -9.92
CA ILE A 164 -13.28 11.09 -9.39
C ILE A 164 -13.71 11.98 -8.21
N LYS A 165 -14.95 12.50 -8.24
CA LYS A 165 -15.44 13.45 -7.21
C LYS A 165 -15.61 12.78 -5.85
N LYS A 166 -16.24 11.60 -5.82
CA LYS A 166 -16.47 10.86 -4.59
C LYS A 166 -15.16 10.31 -4.03
N LEU A 167 -14.27 9.84 -4.91
CA LEU A 167 -12.92 9.43 -4.52
C LEU A 167 -12.13 10.59 -3.90
N ALA A 168 -12.12 11.77 -4.53
CA ALA A 168 -11.44 12.94 -4.00
C ALA A 168 -12.00 13.36 -2.63
N ALA A 169 -13.33 13.37 -2.47
CA ALA A 169 -13.96 13.69 -1.18
C ALA A 169 -13.55 12.69 -0.08
N ARG A 170 -13.48 11.39 -0.41
CA ARG A 170 -13.04 10.35 0.54
C ARG A 170 -11.56 10.48 0.91
N LEU A 171 -10.70 10.84 -0.04
CA LEU A 171 -9.26 11.06 0.21
C LEU A 171 -8.98 12.37 0.97
N ALA A 172 -9.89 13.34 0.91
CA ALA A 172 -9.80 14.60 1.64
C ALA A 172 -10.29 14.52 3.09
N ASP A 173 -10.97 13.43 3.46
CA ASP A 173 -11.50 13.20 4.80
C ASP A 173 -10.37 13.21 5.85
N PRO A 174 -10.47 14.00 6.94
CA PRO A 174 -9.43 14.07 7.98
C PRO A 174 -9.09 12.71 8.59
N ASP A 175 -10.09 11.85 8.79
CA ASP A 175 -9.91 10.52 9.37
C ASP A 175 -9.10 9.59 8.46
N MET A 176 -9.12 9.84 7.15
CA MET A 176 -8.40 9.05 6.15
C MET A 176 -6.98 9.54 5.91
N GLN A 177 -6.60 10.74 6.36
CA GLN A 177 -5.28 11.34 6.09
C GLN A 177 -4.12 10.46 6.59
N GLU A 178 -4.29 9.77 7.71
CA GLU A 178 -3.28 8.84 8.22
C GLU A 178 -3.09 7.63 7.29
N ALA A 179 -4.19 7.10 6.74
CA ALA A 179 -4.15 5.97 5.81
C ALA A 179 -3.63 6.36 4.42
N VAL A 180 -3.90 7.57 3.95
CA VAL A 180 -3.52 8.02 2.59
C VAL A 180 -2.24 8.86 2.54
N GLY A 181 -1.68 9.22 3.69
CA GLY A 181 -0.50 10.09 3.78
C GLY A 181 0.70 9.57 3.01
N GLY A 182 0.86 8.25 2.90
CA GLY A 182 1.92 7.63 2.12
C GLY A 182 1.80 7.84 0.60
N PHE A 183 0.60 8.08 0.07
CA PHE A 183 0.39 8.43 -1.34
C PHE A 183 0.68 9.91 -1.64
N PHE A 184 0.54 10.76 -0.63
CA PHE A 184 0.62 12.20 -0.74
C PHE A 184 1.72 12.76 0.19
N PRO A 185 3.00 12.41 -0.04
CA PRO A 185 4.10 12.80 0.83
C PRO A 185 4.28 14.32 0.83
N ARG A 186 4.37 14.93 2.03
CA ARG A 186 4.58 16.38 2.22
C ARG A 186 5.99 16.73 2.68
N ASP A 187 6.88 15.74 2.76
CA ASP A 187 8.17 15.88 3.42
C ASP A 187 9.21 16.60 2.55
N HIS A 188 9.39 16.11 1.31
CA HIS A 188 10.46 16.58 0.42
C HIS A 188 9.92 16.91 -0.97
N PRO A 189 10.35 18.02 -1.60
CA PRO A 189 9.82 18.47 -2.89
C PRO A 189 10.05 17.44 -4.02
N LYS A 190 11.08 16.58 -3.94
CA LYS A 190 11.25 15.48 -4.90
C LYS A 190 10.13 14.44 -4.81
N ASN A 191 9.77 14.02 -3.59
CA ASN A 191 8.70 13.04 -3.37
C ASN A 191 7.33 13.62 -3.77
N MET A 192 7.11 14.91 -3.49
CA MET A 192 5.91 15.63 -3.95
C MET A 192 5.79 15.62 -5.48
N ARG A 193 6.88 15.98 -6.20
CA ARG A 193 6.89 15.93 -7.67
C ARG A 193 6.65 14.52 -8.19
N PHE A 194 7.27 13.52 -7.57
CA PHE A 194 7.11 12.13 -7.96
C PHE A 194 5.66 11.66 -7.82
N ALA A 195 5.00 11.96 -6.69
CA ALA A 195 3.58 11.66 -6.48
C ALA A 195 2.67 12.39 -7.49
N ILE A 196 2.89 13.69 -7.73
CA ILE A 196 2.14 14.47 -8.73
C ILE A 196 2.29 13.83 -10.12
N ASN A 197 3.53 13.55 -10.55
CA ASN A 197 3.80 12.94 -11.84
C ASN A 197 3.15 11.55 -11.96
N PHE A 198 3.22 10.74 -10.92
CA PHE A 198 2.59 9.42 -10.88
C PHE A 198 1.07 9.49 -11.09
N PHE A 199 0.35 10.30 -10.30
CA PHE A 199 -1.10 10.41 -10.42
C PHE A 199 -1.53 11.09 -11.72
N THR A 200 -0.76 12.04 -12.25
CA THR A 200 -1.02 12.62 -13.58
C THR A 200 -0.85 11.61 -14.70
N ALA A 201 0.20 10.77 -14.65
CA ALA A 201 0.43 9.71 -15.65
C ALA A 201 -0.66 8.64 -15.65
N ILE A 202 -1.36 8.46 -14.53
CA ILE A 202 -2.47 7.50 -14.39
C ILE A 202 -3.81 8.11 -14.83
N GLY A 203 -3.87 9.42 -15.05
CA GLY A 203 -5.09 10.15 -15.42
C GLY A 203 -5.88 10.68 -14.22
N LEU A 204 -5.31 10.68 -13.01
CA LEU A 204 -5.96 11.08 -11.76
C LEU A 204 -5.31 12.35 -11.16
N GLY A 205 -4.85 13.26 -12.01
CA GLY A 205 -4.14 14.47 -11.58
C GLY A 205 -4.93 15.39 -10.64
N VAL A 206 -6.26 15.36 -10.71
CA VAL A 206 -7.19 16.12 -9.84
C VAL A 206 -6.96 15.80 -8.36
N LEU A 207 -6.56 14.56 -8.04
CA LEU A 207 -6.29 14.14 -6.65
C LEU A 207 -5.06 14.83 -6.04
N THR A 208 -4.22 15.48 -6.85
CA THR A 208 -2.96 16.09 -6.41
C THR A 208 -2.98 17.62 -6.37
N GLU A 209 -4.16 18.24 -6.52
CA GLU A 209 -4.28 19.71 -6.54
C GLU A 209 -3.72 20.38 -5.28
N ASP A 210 -4.01 19.84 -4.10
CA ASP A 210 -3.49 20.41 -2.84
C ASP A 210 -1.99 20.22 -2.70
N LEU A 211 -1.46 19.11 -3.21
CA LEU A 211 -0.03 18.82 -3.26
C LEU A 211 0.73 19.77 -4.18
N ARG A 212 0.11 20.19 -5.30
CA ARG A 212 0.65 21.20 -6.20
C ARG A 212 0.73 22.57 -5.54
N LYS A 213 -0.35 23.00 -4.87
CA LYS A 213 -0.37 24.28 -4.13
C LYS A 213 0.73 24.32 -3.06
N GLN A 214 0.90 23.23 -2.31
CA GLN A 214 1.95 23.12 -1.30
C GLN A 214 3.36 23.15 -1.91
N LEU A 215 3.56 22.51 -3.06
CA LEU A 215 4.83 22.52 -3.77
C LEU A 215 5.17 23.90 -4.33
N GLU A 216 4.19 24.64 -4.87
CA GLU A 216 4.37 26.02 -5.32
C GLU A 216 4.78 26.92 -4.15
N HIS A 217 4.08 26.82 -3.02
CA HIS A 217 4.40 27.58 -1.81
C HIS A 217 5.82 27.26 -1.28
N ALA A 218 6.19 25.97 -1.23
CA ALA A 218 7.53 25.56 -0.82
C ALA A 218 8.63 26.09 -1.77
N GLN A 219 8.36 26.15 -3.08
CA GLN A 219 9.29 26.70 -4.06
C GLN A 219 9.45 28.22 -3.94
N VAL A 220 8.36 28.95 -3.65
CA VAL A 220 8.42 30.39 -3.38
C VAL A 220 9.29 30.66 -2.16
N ILE A 221 9.06 29.94 -1.05
CA ILE A 221 9.88 30.10 0.17
C ILE A 221 11.36 29.79 -0.09
N GLN A 222 11.66 28.73 -0.83
CA GLN A 222 13.05 28.39 -1.18
C GLN A 222 13.72 29.46 -2.03
N LYS A 223 12.99 30.04 -3.00
CA LYS A 223 13.51 31.15 -3.82
C LYS A 223 13.73 32.41 -2.98
N THR A 224 12.81 32.76 -2.08
CA THR A 224 12.95 33.93 -1.20
C THR A 224 14.15 33.78 -0.26
N LYS A 225 14.35 32.60 0.35
CA LYS A 225 15.53 32.33 1.20
C LYS A 225 16.85 32.40 0.43
N ALA A 226 16.91 31.87 -0.79
CA ALA A 226 18.11 31.94 -1.61
C ALA A 226 18.46 33.40 -2.02
N ILE A 227 17.44 34.25 -2.18
CA ILE A 227 17.63 35.69 -2.45
C ILE A 227 18.12 36.42 -1.19
N GLU A 228 17.58 36.11 -0.01
CA GLU A 228 18.02 36.70 1.27
C GLU A 228 19.44 36.28 1.70
N GLU A 229 19.86 35.05 1.41
CA GLU A 229 21.24 34.58 1.62
C GLU A 229 22.23 35.23 0.63
N GLN A 230 21.79 35.56 -0.60
CA GLN A 230 22.61 36.31 -1.55
C GLN A 230 22.72 37.80 -1.20
N THR A 231 21.70 38.42 -0.60
CA THR A 231 21.76 39.84 -0.22
C THR A 231 22.48 40.09 1.10
N THR A 232 22.63 39.08 1.96
CA THR A 232 23.36 39.19 3.24
C THR A 232 24.84 38.79 3.13
N GLY A 233 25.26 38.14 2.04
CA GLY A 233 26.66 37.74 1.79
C GLY A 233 27.56 38.83 1.18
N ASP A 234 27.01 39.99 0.80
CA ASP A 234 27.72 41.01 0.00
C ASP A 234 27.97 42.31 0.79
N SER A 235 28.12 42.23 2.10
CA SER A 235 28.48 43.40 2.94
C SER A 235 29.54 43.08 3.99
N SER A 236 30.75 42.81 3.52
CA SER A 236 31.96 42.93 4.34
C SER A 236 33.15 43.48 3.54
N ASP A 237 32.97 44.61 2.87
CA ASP A 237 34.08 45.50 2.53
C ASP A 237 34.38 46.37 3.75
N SER A 238 35.17 45.82 4.67
CA SER A 238 35.78 46.58 5.77
C SER A 238 37.17 47.03 5.35
N ASP A 239 37.25 48.01 4.46
CA ASP A 239 38.49 48.74 4.20
C ASP A 239 38.73 49.71 5.37
N SER A 240 39.36 49.20 6.44
CA SER A 240 39.87 50.04 7.52
C SER A 240 41.28 50.51 7.19
N ASP A 241 41.39 51.83 7.04
CA ASP A 241 42.62 52.59 6.87
C ASP A 241 43.69 52.21 7.90
N SER A 242 44.92 51.96 7.43
CA SER A 242 46.12 52.05 8.27
C SER A 242 47.17 52.91 7.56
N SER A 243 47.15 54.19 7.92
CA SER A 243 48.25 55.11 7.69
C SER A 243 49.33 54.87 8.75
N SER A 244 50.56 54.58 8.33
CA SER A 244 51.74 54.88 9.14
C SER A 244 52.95 55.17 8.25
N SER A 245 53.66 56.20 8.68
CA SER A 245 54.66 56.97 7.96
C SER A 245 56.08 56.41 8.12
N SER A 246 56.84 56.55 7.02
CA SER A 246 58.30 56.70 6.88
C SER A 246 59.22 56.53 8.11
N SER A 247 60.25 55.69 7.97
CA SER A 247 61.65 56.09 8.24
C SER A 247 62.67 55.14 7.57
N SER A 248 63.84 55.72 7.34
CA SER A 248 64.94 55.40 6.43
C SER A 248 66.08 54.55 7.01
N SER A 249 66.79 53.79 6.16
CA SER A 249 68.26 53.57 6.22
C SER A 249 68.71 52.71 5.02
N SER A 250 69.28 53.30 3.97
CA SER A 250 70.74 53.44 3.72
C SER A 250 71.50 52.12 3.56
N SER A 251 71.75 51.71 2.31
CA SER A 251 72.75 50.70 1.96
C SER A 251 73.84 51.35 1.11
N SER A 252 75.03 51.48 1.69
CA SER A 252 76.27 51.78 0.99
C SER A 252 77.29 50.69 1.34
N SER A 253 77.74 50.02 0.28
CA SER A 253 78.98 49.20 0.17
C SER A 253 79.07 47.91 0.98
#